data_AF-A0A939RA89-F1
#
_entry.id   AF-A0A939RA89-F1
#
_cell.length_a   1.000
_cell.length_b   1.000
_cell.length_c   1.000
_cell.angle_alpha   90.00
_cell.angle_beta   90.00
_cell.angle_gamma   90.00
#
_symmetry.space_group_name_H-M   'P 1'
#
loop_
_entity.id
_entity.type
_entity.pdbx_description
1 polymer ?
#
loop_
_entity_poly.entity_id
_entity_poly.type
_entity_poly.pdbx_seq_one_letter_code
_entity_poly.pdbx_strand_id
1 'polypeptide(L)'
;HNVMRFAQVAVRVWGCSMDFEHPEVTALEGINAFAAYLKSIGMPSNFAELGAKEEDIPVLVENLCCGDGRQGTISGFVTLDKEDCTKIYKMML
;
A
#
# COMPACT_ATOMS: atom_id res chain seq x y z
N HIS A 1 -13.58 -1.58 -0.03
CA HIS A 1 -12.55 -1.93 -1.03
C HIS A 1 -13.21 -2.29 -2.37
N ASN A 2 -12.49 -2.24 -3.50
CA ASN A 2 -12.99 -2.65 -4.83
C ASN A 2 -11.93 -3.48 -5.57
N VAL A 3 -12.06 -4.81 -5.53
CA VAL A 3 -11.11 -5.76 -6.13
C VAL A 3 -10.99 -5.55 -7.64
N MET A 4 -12.10 -5.29 -8.32
CA MET A 4 -12.11 -5.07 -9.77
C MET A 4 -11.28 -3.86 -10.19
N ARG A 5 -11.19 -2.80 -9.37
CA ARG A 5 -10.30 -1.67 -9.68
C ARG A 5 -8.83 -2.09 -9.66
N PHE A 6 -8.42 -2.95 -8.74
CA PHE A 6 -7.05 -3.48 -8.70
C PHE A 6 -6.78 -4.44 -9.87
N ALA A 7 -7.73 -5.34 -10.16
CA ALA A 7 -7.62 -6.24 -11.32
C ALA A 7 -7.54 -5.48 -12.65
N GLN A 8 -8.29 -4.37 -12.80
CA GLN A 8 -8.19 -3.52 -13.98
C GLN A 8 -6.79 -2.89 -14.15
N VAL A 9 -6.15 -2.46 -13.05
CA VAL A 9 -4.77 -1.94 -13.10
C VAL A 9 -3.80 -3.06 -13.45
N ALA A 10 -3.94 -4.24 -12.85
CA ALA A 10 -3.15 -5.42 -13.17
C ALA A 10 -3.15 -5.72 -14.67
N VAL A 11 -4.33 -5.77 -15.28
CA VAL A 11 -4.46 -6.07 -16.72
C VAL A 11 -3.97 -4.91 -17.59
N ARG A 12 -4.44 -3.68 -17.33
CA ARG A 12 -4.22 -2.55 -18.25
C ARG A 12 -2.83 -1.92 -18.16
N VAL A 13 -2.19 -2.00 -17.00
CA VAL A 13 -0.89 -1.37 -16.75
C VAL A 13 0.22 -2.41 -16.72
N TRP A 14 -0.02 -3.53 -16.04
CA TRP A 14 0.99 -4.56 -15.83
C TRP A 14 0.90 -5.74 -16.81
N GLY A 15 -0.15 -5.80 -17.63
CA GLY A 15 -0.34 -6.86 -18.63
C GLY A 15 -0.71 -8.22 -18.03
N CYS A 16 -1.17 -8.26 -16.77
CA CYS A 16 -1.63 -9.49 -16.11
C CYS A 16 -2.85 -10.07 -16.84
N SER A 17 -3.05 -11.39 -16.70
CA SER A 17 -4.23 -12.04 -17.26
C SER A 17 -5.44 -11.86 -16.35
N MET A 18 -6.60 -11.55 -16.94
CA MET A 18 -7.83 -11.41 -16.18
C MET A 18 -8.42 -12.79 -15.86
N ASP A 19 -8.59 -13.05 -14.57
CA ASP A 19 -9.43 -14.13 -14.06
C ASP A 19 -10.81 -13.56 -13.72
N PHE A 20 -11.82 -13.95 -14.50
CA PHE A 20 -13.19 -13.46 -14.33
C PHE A 20 -13.94 -14.17 -13.20
N GLU A 21 -13.52 -15.38 -12.82
CA GLU A 21 -14.10 -16.14 -11.71
C GLU A 21 -13.48 -15.69 -10.39
N HIS A 22 -12.18 -15.38 -10.41
CA HIS A 22 -11.38 -14.99 -9.24
C HIS A 22 -10.57 -13.69 -9.48
N PRO A 23 -11.23 -12.54 -9.62
CA PRO A 23 -10.55 -11.26 -9.88
C PRO A 23 -9.55 -10.85 -8.79
N GLU A 24 -9.65 -11.40 -7.57
CA GLU A 24 -8.68 -11.23 -6.48
C GLU A 24 -7.31 -11.81 -6.82
N VAL A 25 -7.24 -12.88 -7.62
CA VAL A 25 -5.98 -13.48 -8.07
C VAL A 25 -5.27 -12.51 -9.01
N THR A 26 -5.99 -11.98 -10.00
CA THR A 26 -5.47 -10.94 -10.91
C THR A 26 -5.08 -9.67 -10.14
N ALA A 27 -5.88 -9.24 -9.16
CA ALA A 27 -5.54 -8.09 -8.33
C ALA A 27 -4.23 -8.30 -7.54
N LEU A 28 -4.04 -9.48 -6.97
CA LEU A 28 -2.82 -9.85 -6.25
C LEU A 28 -1.60 -9.90 -7.18
N GLU A 29 -1.77 -10.45 -8.38
CA GLU A 29 -0.73 -10.44 -9.42
C GLU A 29 -0.29 -9.01 -9.76
N GLY A 30 -1.25 -8.08 -9.91
CA GLY A 30 -0.97 -6.67 -10.13
C GLY A 30 -0.24 -5.99 -8.97
N ILE A 31 -0.59 -6.32 -7.72
CA ILE A 31 0.13 -5.82 -6.53
C ILE A 31 1.59 -6.30 -6.56
N ASN A 32 1.82 -7.56 -6.90
CA ASN A 32 3.16 -8.13 -7.00
C ASN A 32 3.97 -7.49 -8.15
N ALA A 33 3.35 -7.26 -9.30
CA ALA A 33 3.98 -6.59 -10.43
C ALA A 33 4.40 -5.15 -10.07
N PHE A 34 3.54 -4.41 -9.37
CA PHE A 34 3.88 -3.08 -8.88
C PHE A 34 5.05 -3.10 -7.88
N ALA A 35 5.03 -4.03 -6.92
CA ALA A 35 6.12 -4.19 -5.97
C ALA A 35 7.46 -4.53 -6.65
N ALA A 36 7.42 -5.41 -7.67
CA ALA A 36 8.59 -5.75 -8.47
C ALA A 36 9.12 -4.55 -9.28
N TYR A 37 8.23 -3.72 -9.83
CA TYR A 37 8.59 -2.49 -10.52
C TYR A 37 9.27 -1.47 -9.60
N LEU A 38 8.75 -1.24 -8.39
CA LEU A 38 9.38 -0.35 -7.42
C LEU A 38 10.81 -0.81 -7.11
N LYS A 39 11.01 -2.11 -6.89
CA LYS A 39 12.35 -2.69 -6.68
C LYS A 39 13.25 -2.50 -7.89
N SER A 40 12.75 -2.67 -9.12
CA SER A 40 13.57 -2.56 -10.33
C SER A 40 14.08 -1.14 -10.59
N ILE A 41 13.37 -0.11 -10.12
CA ILE A 41 13.81 1.29 -10.18
C ILE A 41 14.61 1.73 -8.94
N GLY A 42 14.96 0.81 -8.04
CA GLY A 42 15.79 1.06 -6.87
C GLY A 42 15.04 1.67 -5.67
N MET A 43 13.70 1.59 -5.64
CA MET A 43 12.95 2.00 -4.45
C MET A 43 13.04 0.92 -3.36
N PRO A 44 13.23 1.32 -2.09
CA PRO A 44 13.21 0.39 -0.97
C PRO A 44 11.83 -0.23 -0.81
N SER A 45 11.79 -1.51 -0.49
CA SER A 45 10.56 -2.30 -0.42
C SER A 45 10.01 -2.49 1.00
N ASN A 46 10.80 -2.13 2.01
CA ASN A 46 10.48 -2.26 3.43
C ASN A 46 11.25 -1.22 4.25
N PHE A 47 10.92 -1.14 5.55
CA PHE A 47 11.53 -0.20 6.48
C PHE A 47 12.99 -0.52 6.78
N ALA A 48 13.37 -1.81 6.75
CA ALA A 48 14.76 -2.21 6.95
C ALA A 48 15.68 -1.66 5.85
N GLU A 49 15.24 -1.67 4.59
CA GLU A 49 15.96 -1.08 3.45
C GLU A 49 16.02 0.46 3.52
N LEU A 50 15.03 1.09 4.15
CA LEU A 50 14.99 2.55 4.36
C LEU A 50 15.80 2.99 5.60
N GLY A 51 16.12 2.07 6.51
CA GLY A 51 16.73 2.37 7.82
C GLY A 51 15.75 2.91 8.86
N ALA A 52 14.44 2.76 8.64
CA ALA A 52 13.41 3.12 9.59
C ALA A 52 13.23 2.03 10.66
N LYS A 53 12.92 2.42 11.89
CA LYS A 53 12.73 1.50 13.02
C LYS A 53 11.27 1.44 13.43
N GLU A 54 10.89 0.38 14.15
CA GLU A 54 9.56 0.27 14.75
C GLU A 54 9.26 1.46 15.69
N GLU A 55 10.30 1.98 16.37
CA GLU A 55 10.22 3.15 17.25
C GLU A 55 9.77 4.44 16.52
N ASP A 56 9.97 4.53 15.20
CA ASP A 56 9.59 5.71 14.40
C ASP A 56 8.11 5.70 14.00
N ILE A 57 7.45 4.52 14.05
CA ILE A 57 6.06 4.33 13.60
C ILE A 57 5.08 5.33 14.24
N PRO A 58 5.10 5.57 15.57
CA PRO A 58 4.18 6.53 16.20
C PRO A 58 4.29 7.94 15.61
N VAL A 59 5.51 8.41 15.33
CA VAL A 59 5.77 9.73 14.74
C VAL A 59 5.29 9.76 13.29
N LEU A 60 5.54 8.70 12.52
CA LEU A 60 5.07 8.59 11.13
C LEU A 60 3.55 8.59 11.04
N VAL A 61 2.86 7.85 11.92
CA VAL A 61 1.39 7.81 11.99
C VAL A 61 0.83 9.16 12.39
N GLU A 62 1.42 9.85 13.37
CA GLU A 62 0.96 11.18 13.78
C GLU A 62 1.10 12.18 12.63
N ASN A 63 2.25 12.19 11.94
CA ASN A 63 2.47 13.06 10.79
C ASN A 63 1.50 12.74 9.63
N LEU A 64 1.20 11.47 9.39
CA LEU A 64 0.28 11.03 8.34
C LEU A 64 -1.17 11.45 8.63
N CYS A 65 -1.64 11.16 9.84
CA CYS A 65 -3.05 11.32 10.23
C CYS A 65 -3.39 12.71 10.77
N CYS A 66 -2.42 13.48 11.26
CA CYS A 66 -2.61 14.82 11.83
C CYS A 66 -1.82 15.92 11.10
N GLY A 67 -0.96 15.57 10.14
CA GLY A 67 -0.30 16.54 9.27
C GLY A 67 -1.29 17.26 8.33
N ASP A 68 -0.88 18.40 7.79
CA ASP A 68 -1.65 19.19 6.81
C ASP A 68 -3.08 19.57 7.24
N GLY A 69 -3.31 19.72 8.55
CA GLY A 69 -4.63 20.07 9.10
C GLY A 69 -5.62 18.91 9.18
N ARG A 70 -5.17 17.67 8.97
CA ARG A 70 -5.98 16.46 9.17
C ARG A 70 -6.26 16.24 10.66
N GLN A 71 -7.41 15.63 10.95
CA GLN A 71 -7.86 15.38 12.34
C GLN A 71 -7.92 13.88 12.63
N GLY A 72 -6.76 13.23 12.62
CA GLY A 72 -6.60 11.85 13.11
C GLY A 72 -6.97 10.75 12.12
N THR A 73 -7.43 11.08 10.91
CA THR A 73 -7.70 10.10 9.86
C THR A 73 -7.14 10.57 8.52
N ILE A 74 -6.78 9.60 7.67
CA ILE A 74 -6.45 9.86 6.27
C ILE A 74 -7.54 9.23 5.39
N SER A 75 -8.09 10.03 4.47
CA SER A 75 -9.16 9.59 3.58
C SER A 75 -8.77 9.79 2.12
N GLY A 76 -9.05 8.79 1.30
CA GLY A 76 -8.81 8.81 -0.14
C GLY A 76 -9.67 7.73 -0.81
N PHE A 77 -9.09 6.54 -1.01
CA PHE A 77 -9.85 5.39 -1.50
C PHE A 77 -10.63 4.68 -0.38
N VAL A 78 -10.06 4.66 0.82
CA VAL A 78 -10.67 4.19 2.08
C VAL A 78 -10.24 5.17 3.17
N THR A 79 -11.09 5.37 4.17
CA THR A 79 -10.72 6.14 5.36
C THR A 79 -9.99 5.21 6.33
N LEU A 80 -8.78 5.59 6.72
CA LEU A 80 -7.94 4.86 7.68
C LEU A 80 -7.75 5.72 8.93
N ASP A 81 -7.87 5.10 10.09
CA ASP A 81 -7.53 5.71 11.37
C ASP A 81 -6.05 5.47 11.75
N LYS A 82 -5.65 5.99 12.92
CA LYS A 82 -4.27 5.83 13.41
C LYS A 82 -3.90 4.36 13.64
N GLU A 83 -4.84 3.52 14.07
CA GLU A 83 -4.57 2.11 14.35
C GLU A 83 -4.34 1.33 13.05
N ASP A 84 -5.15 1.59 12.02
CA ASP A 84 -4.98 1.00 10.70
C ASP A 84 -3.65 1.40 10.07
N CYS A 85 -3.29 2.68 10.14
CA CYS A 85 -2.00 3.17 9.67
C CYS A 85 -0.83 2.51 10.43
N THR A 86 -0.97 2.32 11.74
CA THR A 86 0.04 1.61 12.55
C THR A 86 0.22 0.18 12.09
N LYS A 87 -0.87 -0.55 11.83
CA LYS A 87 -0.82 -1.93 11.32
C LYS A 87 -0.14 -1.99 9.96
N ILE A 88 -0.45 -1.07 9.05
CA ILE A 88 0.18 -0.99 7.72
C ILE A 88 1.69 -0.77 7.84
N TYR A 89 2.13 0.15 8.68
CA TYR A 89 3.57 0.36 8.89
C TYR A 89 4.26 -0.84 9.52
N LYS A 90 3.60 -1.56 10.43
CA LYS A 90 4.13 -2.81 10.99
C LYS A 90 4.26 -3.94 9.98
N MET A 91 3.44 -3.96 8.92
CA MET A 91 3.61 -4.90 7.81
C MET A 91 4.85 -4.62 6.94
N MET A 92 5.46 -3.43 7.09
CA MET A 92 6.65 -3.02 6.34
C MET A 92 7.96 -3.20 7.12
N LEU A 93 7.92 -3.63 8.38
CA LEU A 93 9.10 -4.00 9.16
C LEU A 93 9.72 -5.30 8.63
#